data_AF-A0A1F3VPQ6-F1
#
_entry.id   AF-A0A1F3VPQ6-F1
#
_cell.length_a   1.000
_cell.length_b   1.000
_cell.length_c   1.000
_cell.angle_alpha   90.00
_cell.angle_beta   90.00
_cell.angle_gamma   90.00
#
_symmetry.space_group_name_H-M   'P 1'
#
loop_
_entity.id
_entity.type
_entity.pdbx_description
1 polymer ?
#
loop_
_entity_poly.entity_id
_entity_poly.type
_entity_poly.pdbx_seq_one_letter_code
_entity_poly.pdbx_strand_id
1 'polypeptide(L)'
;FYLKAARHHGDHLVVIVSRDETVRIVKGKLPIQTERERLGAVSNLSYVDEAKLGYTGDKMRVVQEVNPDVICLGYDQTAFVDELKRYLHERKEEITVVRIPAHHPDEFKTSLIRNNLYKQASLPKGMDIYQESLDLHAKHKGKIEVISKVKVEDKKDLSLAYTPGVAEPCRQIHKNKELVYKYTIKGNAVAVVTDGSSVLGLGNIGPEAAIPVMEGKALLFKEFAGIDAFPICLDTQDPKEIIAVVKAIAPVFGGINLEDISSPRCFEIEEALQDIGIPVMHDDQHGTAVVVLAGLLNAVKVTGKEFSKLTIVINGAGAAGIAVAKFLADIARDVILCDSVGIIHKDRESLNPVKKEMVEITNKDNRKGLLEDALNQADVFIGVSKGNLLTPDMVHRMNKNPIIFAMANPDPEILPDAAKKAGAAVICTGRSDYPNQVNNVLAFPG
;
A
#
# COMPACT_ATOMS: atom_id res chain seq x y z
N PHE A 1 26.85 -5.08 -2.19
CA PHE A 1 28.23 -5.03 -1.69
C PHE A 1 29.09 -6.19 -2.23
N TYR A 2 28.83 -7.45 -1.84
CA TYR A 2 29.73 -8.58 -2.13
C TYR A 2 30.18 -8.71 -3.59
N LEU A 3 29.25 -8.66 -4.54
CA LEU A 3 29.57 -8.78 -5.96
C LEU A 3 30.39 -7.60 -6.49
N LYS A 4 30.14 -6.38 -5.98
CA LYS A 4 30.99 -5.22 -6.30
C LYS A 4 32.40 -5.40 -5.76
N ALA A 5 32.55 -5.91 -4.54
CA ALA A 5 33.86 -6.20 -3.96
C ALA A 5 34.60 -7.30 -4.75
N ALA A 6 33.89 -8.37 -5.14
CA ALA A 6 34.44 -9.44 -5.98
C ALA A 6 34.95 -8.90 -7.34
N ARG A 7 34.23 -7.96 -7.97
CA ARG A 7 34.67 -7.32 -9.22
C ARG A 7 36.01 -6.59 -9.13
N HIS A 8 36.46 -6.16 -7.95
CA HIS A 8 37.76 -5.49 -7.82
C HIS A 8 38.95 -6.46 -7.97
N HIS A 9 38.70 -7.76 -8.02
CA HIS A 9 39.72 -8.79 -8.16
C HIS A 9 39.94 -9.28 -9.61
N GLY A 10 39.19 -8.76 -10.58
CA GLY A 10 39.38 -9.13 -11.98
C GLY A 10 38.47 -8.34 -12.94
N ASP A 11 38.84 -8.34 -14.22
CA ASP A 11 38.16 -7.54 -15.25
C ASP A 11 36.84 -8.16 -15.72
N HIS A 12 36.63 -9.45 -15.43
CA HIS A 12 35.44 -10.21 -15.81
C HIS A 12 34.89 -11.01 -14.61
N LEU A 13 33.64 -10.74 -14.24
CA LEU A 13 32.96 -11.34 -13.09
C LEU A 13 31.88 -12.34 -13.53
N VAL A 14 32.15 -13.61 -13.28
CA VAL A 14 31.17 -14.70 -13.39
C VAL A 14 30.58 -15.01 -12.02
N VAL A 15 29.25 -14.99 -11.90
CA VAL A 15 28.54 -15.28 -10.63
C VAL A 15 27.78 -16.60 -10.71
N ILE A 16 28.06 -17.48 -9.75
CA ILE A 16 27.47 -18.82 -9.68
C ILE A 16 26.32 -18.83 -8.66
N VAL A 17 25.10 -19.00 -9.17
CA VAL A 17 23.89 -19.09 -8.36
C VAL A 17 23.66 -20.56 -7.96
N SER A 18 23.59 -20.81 -6.66
CA SER A 18 23.37 -22.17 -6.14
C SER A 18 21.97 -22.69 -6.48
N ARG A 19 21.89 -23.95 -6.91
CA ARG A 19 20.62 -24.66 -7.12
C ARG A 19 19.76 -24.70 -5.86
N ASP A 20 18.44 -24.69 -6.01
CA ASP A 20 17.49 -24.76 -4.90
C ASP A 20 17.72 -26.02 -4.05
N GLU A 21 18.03 -27.15 -4.70
CA GLU A 21 18.38 -28.40 -4.04
C GLU A 21 19.65 -28.29 -3.21
N THR A 22 20.71 -27.66 -3.74
CA THR A 22 21.96 -27.42 -3.00
C THR A 22 21.69 -26.57 -1.75
N VAL A 23 20.84 -25.54 -1.86
CA VAL A 23 20.45 -24.71 -0.71
C VAL A 23 19.70 -25.54 0.33
N ARG A 24 18.77 -26.40 -0.10
CA ARG A 24 18.01 -27.29 0.79
C ARG A 24 18.92 -28.23 1.57
N ILE A 25 19.90 -28.86 0.91
CA ILE A 25 20.86 -29.77 1.54
C ILE A 25 21.73 -29.01 2.55
N VAL A 26 22.26 -27.85 2.17
CA VAL A 26 23.22 -27.10 3.01
C VAL A 26 22.54 -26.37 4.17
N LYS A 27 21.34 -25.82 3.97
CA LYS A 27 20.65 -24.95 4.94
C LYS A 27 19.42 -25.60 5.60
N GLY A 28 19.07 -26.83 5.22
CA GLY A 28 17.91 -27.56 5.74
C GLY A 28 16.55 -26.99 5.32
N LYS A 29 16.51 -26.05 4.36
CA LYS A 29 15.29 -25.37 3.90
C LYS A 29 15.44 -24.88 2.47
N LEU A 30 14.32 -24.76 1.76
CA LEU A 30 14.28 -24.13 0.44
C LEU A 30 14.57 -22.62 0.54
N PRO A 31 15.21 -22.02 -0.48
CA PRO A 31 15.33 -20.57 -0.58
C PRO A 31 13.95 -19.93 -0.81
N ILE A 32 13.79 -18.67 -0.40
CA ILE A 32 12.55 -17.92 -0.57
C ILE A 32 12.30 -17.61 -2.07
N GLN A 33 13.36 -17.18 -2.76
CA GLN A 33 13.36 -16.98 -4.20
C GLN A 33 13.87 -18.25 -4.88
N THR A 34 13.17 -18.67 -5.93
CA THR A 34 13.56 -19.81 -6.78
C THR A 34 14.93 -19.56 -7.43
N GLU A 35 15.61 -20.62 -7.85
CA GLU A 35 16.89 -20.48 -8.56
C GLU A 35 16.79 -19.64 -9.85
N ARG A 36 15.64 -19.66 -10.52
CA ARG A 36 15.36 -18.83 -11.71
C ARG A 36 15.29 -17.35 -11.37
N GLU A 37 14.57 -16.98 -10.30
CA GLU A 37 14.47 -15.59 -9.85
C GLU A 37 15.82 -15.06 -9.36
N ARG A 38 16.56 -15.89 -8.62
CA ARG A 38 17.90 -15.53 -8.14
C ARG A 38 18.88 -15.35 -9.29
N LEU A 39 18.83 -16.22 -10.31
CA LEU A 39 19.63 -16.05 -11.53
C LEU A 39 19.28 -14.74 -12.24
N GLY A 40 17.99 -14.49 -12.51
CA GLY A 40 17.55 -13.26 -13.18
C GLY A 40 17.93 -11.99 -12.41
N ALA A 41 17.83 -12.00 -11.09
CA ALA A 41 18.22 -10.87 -10.26
C ALA A 41 19.73 -10.56 -10.37
N VAL A 42 20.58 -11.59 -10.44
CA VAL A 42 22.03 -11.44 -10.56
C VAL A 42 22.44 -11.07 -11.98
N SER A 43 21.83 -11.67 -13.00
CA SER A 43 22.11 -11.38 -14.42
C SER A 43 21.84 -9.92 -14.82
N ASN A 44 20.92 -9.24 -14.12
CA ASN A 44 20.56 -7.84 -14.41
C ASN A 44 21.47 -6.82 -13.70
N LEU A 45 22.50 -7.25 -12.97
CA LEU A 45 23.42 -6.34 -12.29
C LEU A 45 24.49 -5.86 -13.28
N SER A 46 24.62 -4.53 -13.43
CA SER A 46 25.55 -3.90 -14.39
C SER A 46 27.03 -4.21 -14.20
N TYR A 47 27.40 -4.84 -13.09
CA TYR A 47 28.76 -5.22 -12.72
C TYR A 47 28.96 -6.74 -12.68
N VAL A 48 27.99 -7.51 -13.15
CA VAL A 48 28.10 -8.96 -13.36
C VAL A 48 28.14 -9.19 -14.87
N ASP A 49 29.24 -9.75 -15.38
CA ASP A 49 29.41 -9.97 -16.82
C ASP A 49 28.72 -11.27 -17.25
N GLU A 50 28.71 -12.28 -16.38
CA GLU A 50 27.98 -13.52 -16.59
C GLU A 50 27.39 -14.06 -15.28
N ALA A 51 26.17 -14.60 -15.33
CA ALA A 51 25.59 -15.34 -14.22
C ALA A 51 25.09 -16.71 -14.69
N LYS A 52 25.45 -17.75 -13.95
CA LYS A 52 25.15 -19.14 -14.28
C LYS A 52 24.65 -19.90 -13.06
N LEU A 53 23.86 -20.94 -13.28
CA LEU A 53 23.51 -21.87 -12.22
C LEU A 53 24.66 -22.84 -11.98
N GLY A 54 24.93 -23.14 -10.71
CA GLY A 54 25.83 -24.23 -10.35
C GLY A 54 25.25 -25.61 -10.69
N TYR A 55 26.01 -26.66 -10.39
CA TYR A 55 25.58 -28.03 -10.60
C TYR A 55 25.13 -28.68 -9.29
N THR A 56 24.13 -29.55 -9.40
CA THR A 56 23.78 -30.48 -8.33
C THR A 56 24.79 -31.64 -8.35
N GLY A 57 25.37 -31.99 -7.20
CA GLY A 57 26.28 -33.14 -7.06
C GLY A 57 27.76 -32.84 -7.30
N ASP A 58 28.13 -32.15 -8.39
CA ASP A 58 29.52 -31.78 -8.68
C ASP A 58 29.71 -30.27 -8.71
N LYS A 59 30.08 -29.70 -7.57
CA LYS A 59 30.29 -28.24 -7.44
C LYS A 59 31.55 -27.76 -8.15
N MET A 60 32.53 -28.64 -8.36
CA MET A 60 33.84 -28.26 -8.92
C MET A 60 33.81 -28.16 -10.44
N ARG A 61 32.83 -28.80 -11.09
CA ARG A 61 32.57 -28.64 -12.53
C ARG A 61 32.53 -27.18 -12.99
N VAL A 62 31.96 -26.29 -12.17
CA VAL A 62 31.90 -24.87 -12.50
C VAL A 62 33.28 -24.23 -12.58
N VAL A 63 34.21 -24.65 -11.72
CA VAL A 63 35.60 -24.16 -11.74
C VAL A 63 36.29 -24.58 -13.05
N GLN A 64 36.02 -25.80 -13.53
CA GLN A 64 36.57 -26.30 -14.78
C GLN A 64 36.02 -25.56 -16.01
N GLU A 65 34.70 -25.33 -16.02
CA GLU A 65 34.05 -24.68 -17.16
C GLU A 65 34.35 -23.19 -17.25
N VAL A 66 34.47 -22.51 -16.09
CA VAL A 66 34.79 -21.07 -16.03
C VAL A 66 36.29 -20.84 -16.15
N ASN A 67 37.11 -21.76 -15.64
CA ASN A 67 38.56 -21.67 -15.56
C ASN A 67 39.05 -20.30 -15.02
N PRO A 68 38.69 -19.94 -13.77
CA PRO A 68 38.95 -18.60 -13.24
C PRO A 68 40.38 -18.43 -12.71
N ASP A 69 40.94 -17.23 -12.82
CA ASP A 69 42.20 -16.88 -12.12
C ASP A 69 41.98 -16.64 -10.62
N VAL A 70 40.78 -16.15 -10.25
CA VAL A 70 40.41 -15.80 -8.87
C VAL A 70 39.02 -16.33 -8.53
N ILE A 71 38.90 -17.00 -7.39
CA ILE A 71 37.62 -17.42 -6.79
C ILE A 71 37.32 -16.57 -5.58
N CYS A 72 36.26 -15.76 -5.66
CA CYS A 72 35.77 -14.96 -4.53
C CYS A 72 34.68 -15.70 -3.76
N LEU A 73 34.89 -15.91 -2.45
CA LEU A 73 33.95 -16.53 -1.53
C LEU A 73 33.34 -15.49 -0.59
N GLY A 74 32.04 -15.55 -0.36
CA GLY A 74 31.38 -14.77 0.69
C GLY A 74 31.87 -15.14 2.09
N TYR A 75 31.77 -14.20 3.03
CA TYR A 75 32.18 -14.37 4.44
C TYR A 75 31.53 -15.60 5.12
N ASP A 76 30.30 -15.94 4.74
CA ASP A 76 29.50 -17.03 5.31
C ASP A 76 29.51 -18.33 4.48
N GLN A 77 30.27 -18.36 3.37
CA GLN A 77 30.38 -19.52 2.49
C GLN A 77 31.44 -20.52 2.98
N THR A 78 31.11 -21.27 4.04
CA THR A 78 32.05 -22.24 4.66
C THR A 78 31.91 -23.66 4.12
N ALA A 79 30.71 -24.06 3.68
CA ALA A 79 30.33 -25.44 3.42
C ALA A 79 31.08 -26.16 2.26
N PHE A 80 31.90 -25.47 1.47
CA PHE A 80 32.61 -26.06 0.33
C PHE A 80 34.10 -25.66 0.26
N VAL A 81 34.61 -24.98 1.28
CA VAL A 81 35.97 -24.43 1.26
C VAL A 81 37.02 -25.53 1.29
N ASP A 82 36.82 -26.56 2.11
CA ASP A 82 37.77 -27.67 2.24
C ASP A 82 37.73 -28.61 1.03
N GLU A 83 36.58 -28.73 0.38
CA GLU A 83 36.41 -29.43 -0.90
C GLU A 83 37.15 -28.69 -2.01
N LEU A 84 36.95 -27.37 -2.12
CA LEU A 84 37.63 -26.52 -3.10
C LEU A 84 39.15 -26.53 -2.92
N LYS A 85 39.65 -26.41 -1.69
CA LYS A 85 41.09 -26.46 -1.40
C LYS A 85 41.72 -27.77 -1.84
N ARG A 86 41.06 -28.91 -1.55
CA ARG A 86 41.54 -30.23 -1.99
C ARG A 86 41.55 -30.33 -3.52
N TYR A 87 40.48 -29.91 -4.16
CA TYR A 87 40.36 -29.89 -5.62
C TYR A 87 41.49 -29.10 -6.31
N LEU A 88 41.76 -27.87 -5.84
CA LEU A 88 42.83 -27.03 -6.39
C LEU A 88 44.23 -27.63 -6.16
N HIS A 89 44.45 -28.23 -4.98
CA HIS A 89 45.73 -28.86 -4.64
C HIS A 89 46.03 -30.10 -5.48
N GLU A 90 45.05 -31.00 -5.65
CA GLU A 90 45.19 -32.24 -6.42
C GLU A 90 45.50 -31.97 -7.90
N ARG A 91 44.98 -30.87 -8.45
CA ARG A 91 45.16 -30.48 -9.85
C ARG A 91 46.33 -29.53 -10.10
N LYS A 92 47.02 -29.09 -9.04
CA LYS A 92 48.10 -28.08 -9.12
C LYS A 92 47.63 -26.81 -9.85
N GLU A 93 46.38 -26.41 -9.63
CA GLU A 93 45.81 -25.19 -10.23
C GLU A 93 46.28 -23.96 -9.42
N GLU A 94 46.87 -22.96 -10.08
CA GLU A 94 47.34 -21.71 -9.46
C GLU A 94 46.21 -20.67 -9.33
N ILE A 95 45.04 -21.09 -8.82
CA ILE A 95 43.87 -20.21 -8.67
C ILE A 95 43.89 -19.52 -7.31
N THR A 96 43.73 -18.19 -7.30
CA THR A 96 43.70 -17.41 -6.06
C THR A 96 42.32 -17.46 -5.41
N VAL A 97 42.21 -17.89 -4.15
CA VAL A 97 40.93 -17.90 -3.41
C VAL A 97 40.87 -16.71 -2.44
N VAL A 98 39.93 -15.81 -2.65
CA VAL A 98 39.73 -14.60 -1.83
C VAL A 98 38.44 -14.71 -1.02
N ARG A 99 38.50 -14.36 0.27
CA ARG A 99 37.31 -14.24 1.13
C ARG A 99 36.87 -12.78 1.19
N ILE A 100 35.68 -12.48 0.69
CA ILE A 100 35.08 -11.14 0.78
C ILE A 100 34.51 -10.93 2.19
N PRO A 101 34.92 -9.88 2.92
CA PRO A 101 34.47 -9.63 4.29
C PRO A 101 33.00 -9.24 4.35
N ALA A 102 32.41 -9.32 5.55
CA ALA A 102 31.04 -8.89 5.76
C ALA A 102 30.89 -7.37 5.64
N HIS A 103 29.78 -6.91 5.07
CA HIS A 103 29.42 -5.48 5.04
C HIS A 103 28.43 -5.17 6.15
N HIS A 104 28.89 -4.42 7.16
CA HIS A 104 28.12 -4.08 8.38
C HIS A 104 27.24 -5.25 8.86
N PRO A 105 27.85 -6.35 9.33
CA PRO A 105 27.10 -7.57 9.68
C PRO A 105 26.06 -7.36 10.79
N ASP A 106 26.21 -6.30 11.58
CA ASP A 106 25.27 -5.92 12.64
C ASP A 106 24.08 -5.09 12.12
N GLU A 107 24.11 -4.66 10.86
CA GLU A 107 23.06 -3.85 10.22
C GLU A 107 22.40 -4.62 9.08
N PHE A 108 23.18 -5.15 8.13
CA PHE A 108 22.68 -5.71 6.87
C PHE A 108 22.53 -7.22 6.84
N LYS A 109 22.61 -7.89 8.00
CA LYS A 109 22.34 -9.33 8.07
C LYS A 109 20.86 -9.58 7.90
N THR A 110 20.48 -10.44 6.95
CA THR A 110 19.08 -10.72 6.60
C THR A 110 18.22 -11.12 7.82
N SER A 111 18.78 -11.84 8.79
CA SER A 111 18.07 -12.17 10.03
C SER A 111 17.79 -10.95 10.91
N LEU A 112 18.70 -9.97 10.95
CA LEU A 112 18.54 -8.73 11.69
C LEU A 112 17.53 -7.81 11.01
N ILE A 113 17.65 -7.62 9.69
CA ILE A 113 16.65 -6.89 8.89
C ILE A 113 15.27 -7.49 9.11
N ARG A 114 15.14 -8.81 9.03
CA ARG A 114 13.88 -9.51 9.26
C ARG A 114 13.35 -9.30 10.68
N ASN A 115 14.21 -9.44 11.69
CA ASN A 115 13.81 -9.24 13.08
C ASN A 115 13.41 -7.78 13.36
N ASN A 116 14.08 -6.80 12.73
CA ASN A 116 13.74 -5.39 12.85
C ASN A 116 12.42 -5.06 12.14
N LEU A 117 12.18 -5.61 10.95
CA LEU A 117 10.89 -5.50 10.26
C LEU A 117 9.73 -6.07 11.11
N TYR A 118 9.92 -7.22 11.76
CA TYR A 118 8.90 -7.78 12.65
C TYR A 118 8.73 -7.00 13.97
N LYS A 119 9.82 -6.43 14.52
CA LYS A 119 9.74 -5.58 15.71
C LYS A 119 9.07 -4.23 15.44
N GLN A 120 9.25 -3.67 14.25
CA GLN A 120 8.59 -2.42 13.85
C GLN A 120 7.09 -2.59 13.56
N ALA A 121 6.64 -3.81 13.27
CA ALA A 121 5.24 -4.11 12.96
C ALA A 121 4.33 -4.27 14.20
N SER A 122 4.84 -4.09 15.42
CA SER A 122 4.03 -4.24 16.64
C SER A 122 4.34 -3.13 17.66
N LEU A 123 3.28 -2.50 18.17
CA LEU A 123 3.38 -1.46 19.19
C LEU A 123 4.02 -2.03 20.48
N PRO A 124 4.76 -1.21 21.26
CA PRO A 124 5.32 -1.62 22.55
C PRO A 124 4.26 -2.23 23.48
N LYS A 125 4.61 -3.34 24.14
CA LYS A 125 3.69 -4.04 25.03
C LYS A 125 3.36 -3.17 26.25
N GLY A 126 2.08 -2.90 26.48
CA GLY A 126 1.59 -2.04 27.59
C GLY A 126 1.31 -0.58 27.21
N MET A 127 1.50 -0.21 25.94
CA MET A 127 1.11 1.09 25.40
C MET A 127 -0.41 1.21 25.29
N ASP A 128 -0.99 2.29 25.84
CA ASP A 128 -2.35 2.72 25.57
C ASP A 128 -2.32 3.76 24.45
N ILE A 129 -2.45 3.28 23.22
CA ILE A 129 -2.36 4.12 22.02
C ILE A 129 -3.40 5.24 22.00
N TYR A 130 -4.56 5.05 22.65
CA TYR A 130 -5.62 6.04 22.66
C TYR A 130 -5.25 7.21 23.58
N GLN A 131 -4.75 6.92 24.78
CA GLN A 131 -4.30 7.97 25.70
C GLN A 131 -3.07 8.70 25.15
N GLU A 132 -2.10 7.98 24.58
CA GLU A 132 -0.92 8.62 23.97
C GLU A 132 -1.27 9.51 22.78
N SER A 133 -2.28 9.13 21.98
CA SER A 133 -2.80 9.97 20.89
C SER A 133 -3.41 11.27 21.43
N LEU A 134 -4.21 11.20 22.51
CA LEU A 134 -4.78 12.38 23.15
C LEU A 134 -3.68 13.32 23.68
N ASP A 135 -2.67 12.76 24.36
CA ASP A 135 -1.55 13.53 24.90
C ASP A 135 -0.72 14.20 23.80
N LEU A 136 -0.50 13.50 22.68
CA LEU A 136 0.19 14.05 21.50
C LEU A 136 -0.56 15.25 20.93
N HIS A 137 -1.87 15.12 20.74
CA HIS A 137 -2.74 16.18 20.23
C HIS A 137 -2.78 17.39 21.18
N ALA A 138 -2.91 17.15 22.48
CA ALA A 138 -2.95 18.19 23.50
C ALA A 138 -1.63 18.96 23.59
N LYS A 139 -0.49 18.25 23.52
CA LYS A 139 0.85 18.83 23.58
C LYS A 139 1.15 19.79 22.42
N HIS A 140 0.71 19.46 21.22
CA HIS A 140 1.05 20.22 20.00
C HIS A 140 -0.10 21.11 19.51
N LYS A 141 -1.30 21.01 20.10
CA LYS A 141 -2.52 21.71 19.69
C LYS A 141 -2.91 21.40 18.24
N GLY A 142 -2.93 20.11 17.91
CA GLY A 142 -3.09 19.62 16.53
C GLY A 142 -1.80 18.99 16.00
N LYS A 143 -1.78 18.70 14.70
CA LYS A 143 -0.67 17.96 14.04
C LYS A 143 0.04 18.73 12.93
N ILE A 144 -0.48 19.88 12.52
CA ILE A 144 0.04 20.65 11.39
C ILE A 144 0.30 22.11 11.77
N GLU A 145 1.19 22.76 11.03
CA GLU A 145 1.48 24.18 11.16
C GLU A 145 1.72 24.80 9.77
N VAL A 146 1.56 26.11 9.64
CA VAL A 146 1.89 26.86 8.42
C VAL A 146 3.24 27.53 8.60
N ILE A 147 4.22 27.10 7.81
CA ILE A 147 5.58 27.64 7.84
C ILE A 147 5.88 28.44 6.56
N SER A 148 6.62 29.54 6.70
CA SER A 148 7.04 30.32 5.55
C SER A 148 8.15 29.62 4.76
N LYS A 149 8.02 29.59 3.42
CA LYS A 149 9.08 29.11 2.52
C LYS A 149 10.20 30.14 2.31
N VAL A 150 9.97 31.39 2.70
CA VAL A 150 10.92 32.51 2.58
C VAL A 150 11.15 33.17 3.92
N LYS A 151 12.37 33.63 4.17
CA LYS A 151 12.68 34.40 5.37
C LYS A 151 12.33 35.87 5.15
N VAL A 152 11.94 36.54 6.22
CA VAL A 152 11.72 38.00 6.24
C VAL A 152 12.52 38.56 7.41
N GLU A 153 13.77 38.94 7.15
CA GLU A 153 14.70 39.40 8.20
C GLU A 153 14.90 40.93 8.15
N ASP A 154 14.69 41.55 6.97
CA ASP A 154 14.86 42.98 6.80
C ASP A 154 13.76 43.67 5.96
N LYS A 155 13.91 44.98 5.74
CA LYS A 155 12.95 45.79 4.96
C LYS A 155 12.87 45.35 3.50
N LYS A 156 13.97 44.89 2.90
CA LYS A 156 14.01 44.44 1.51
C LYS A 156 13.21 43.15 1.39
N ASP A 157 13.41 42.20 2.29
CA ASP A 157 12.66 40.94 2.30
C ASP A 157 11.16 41.19 2.45
N LEU A 158 10.77 42.06 3.40
CA LEU A 158 9.37 42.43 3.58
C LEU A 158 8.78 43.08 2.32
N SER A 159 9.56 43.93 1.65
CA SER A 159 9.13 44.59 0.41
C SER A 159 8.94 43.62 -0.76
N LEU A 160 9.64 42.48 -0.76
CA LEU A 160 9.52 41.43 -1.77
C LEU A 160 8.39 40.46 -1.45
N ALA A 161 8.31 40.01 -0.20
CA ALA A 161 7.29 39.07 0.27
C ALA A 161 5.89 39.69 0.34
N TYR A 162 5.82 41.00 0.56
CA TYR A 162 4.58 41.76 0.65
C TYR A 162 4.65 43.05 -0.16
N THR A 163 4.06 44.14 0.33
CA THR A 163 4.04 45.41 -0.40
C THR A 163 5.40 46.10 -0.40
N PRO A 164 5.80 46.71 -1.55
CA PRO A 164 5.06 46.80 -2.81
C PRO A 164 5.28 45.62 -3.78
N GLY A 165 6.25 44.74 -3.55
CA GLY A 165 6.72 43.72 -4.50
C GLY A 165 5.66 42.70 -4.91
N VAL A 166 4.80 42.27 -3.99
CA VAL A 166 3.71 41.31 -4.23
C VAL A 166 2.73 41.76 -5.33
N ALA A 167 2.69 43.06 -5.66
CA ALA A 167 1.86 43.56 -6.75
C ALA A 167 2.25 42.99 -8.11
N GLU A 168 3.53 42.67 -8.34
CA GLU A 168 4.00 42.19 -9.64
C GLU A 168 3.52 40.77 -9.97
N PRO A 169 3.69 39.74 -9.10
CA PRO A 169 3.09 38.43 -9.38
C PRO A 169 1.57 38.50 -9.56
N CYS A 170 0.86 39.35 -8.79
CA CYS A 170 -0.58 39.58 -8.99
C CYS A 170 -0.91 40.12 -10.39
N ARG A 171 -0.17 41.13 -10.89
CA ARG A 171 -0.36 41.67 -12.25
C ARG A 171 -0.05 40.65 -13.33
N GLN A 172 0.98 39.82 -13.13
CA GLN A 172 1.34 38.75 -14.06
C GLN A 172 0.25 37.68 -14.12
N ILE A 173 -0.28 37.23 -12.97
CA ILE A 173 -1.39 36.26 -12.91
C ILE A 173 -2.67 36.85 -13.52
N HIS A 174 -2.95 38.15 -13.32
CA HIS A 174 -4.10 38.80 -13.95
C HIS A 174 -4.02 38.79 -15.48
N LYS A 175 -2.81 38.94 -16.05
CA LYS A 175 -2.57 38.85 -17.50
C LYS A 175 -2.63 37.40 -18.02
N ASN A 176 -2.14 36.44 -17.24
CA ASN A 176 -2.15 35.02 -17.58
C ASN A 176 -2.40 34.16 -16.33
N LYS A 177 -3.62 33.59 -16.23
CA LYS A 177 -4.06 32.81 -15.07
C LYS A 177 -3.16 31.59 -14.78
N GLU A 178 -2.57 30.97 -15.80
CA GLU A 178 -1.69 29.80 -15.63
C GLU A 178 -0.45 30.09 -14.77
N LEU A 179 -0.04 31.36 -14.69
CA LEU A 179 1.10 31.77 -13.84
C LEU A 179 0.81 31.62 -12.34
N VAL A 180 -0.44 31.35 -11.94
CA VAL A 180 -0.78 31.00 -10.56
C VAL A 180 0.00 29.77 -10.08
N TYR A 181 0.25 28.79 -10.96
CA TYR A 181 1.03 27.59 -10.63
C TYR A 181 2.52 27.88 -10.47
N LYS A 182 3.01 28.97 -11.07
CA LYS A 182 4.42 29.39 -10.99
C LYS A 182 4.71 30.25 -9.77
N TYR A 183 3.81 31.17 -9.43
CA TYR A 183 4.06 32.21 -8.43
C TYR A 183 3.35 31.99 -7.10
N THR A 184 2.57 30.92 -6.95
CA THR A 184 1.80 30.65 -5.72
C THR A 184 1.95 29.20 -5.27
N ILE A 185 1.39 28.89 -4.11
CA ILE A 185 1.37 27.54 -3.55
C ILE A 185 0.52 26.55 -4.38
N LYS A 186 -0.36 27.04 -5.27
CA LYS A 186 -1.38 26.22 -5.97
C LYS A 186 -0.81 24.93 -6.57
N GLY A 187 0.39 24.98 -7.17
CA GLY A 187 1.01 23.80 -7.79
C GLY A 187 1.39 22.65 -6.86
N ASN A 188 1.38 22.86 -5.54
CA ASN A 188 1.69 21.84 -4.54
C ASN A 188 0.64 21.76 -3.42
N ALA A 189 -0.46 22.50 -3.53
CA ALA A 189 -1.48 22.59 -2.48
C ALA A 189 -2.68 21.69 -2.75
N VAL A 190 -3.10 20.92 -1.76
CA VAL A 190 -4.32 20.07 -1.82
C VAL A 190 -5.26 20.44 -0.69
N ALA A 191 -6.55 20.59 -0.98
CA ALA A 191 -7.57 20.71 0.06
C ALA A 191 -8.06 19.30 0.46
N VAL A 192 -7.98 18.97 1.74
CA VAL A 192 -8.62 17.77 2.30
C VAL A 192 -10.00 18.19 2.81
N VAL A 193 -11.04 17.93 2.03
CA VAL A 193 -12.40 18.45 2.27
C VAL A 193 -13.30 17.36 2.83
N THR A 194 -14.01 17.66 3.92
CA THR A 194 -15.01 16.77 4.54
C THR A 194 -16.21 17.55 5.08
N ASP A 195 -17.34 16.89 5.28
CA ASP A 195 -18.48 17.37 6.07
C ASP A 195 -18.59 16.67 7.45
N GLY A 196 -17.66 15.76 7.76
CA GLY A 196 -17.65 14.96 8.99
C GLY A 196 -18.79 13.94 9.09
N SER A 197 -19.45 13.60 7.97
CA SER A 197 -20.63 12.72 7.99
C SER A 197 -20.33 11.23 8.02
N SER A 198 -19.09 10.81 7.76
CA SER A 198 -18.68 9.40 7.74
C SER A 198 -17.24 9.20 8.23
N VAL A 199 -16.89 9.80 9.36
CA VAL A 199 -15.51 9.78 9.88
C VAL A 199 -15.15 8.39 10.40
N LEU A 200 -14.22 7.70 9.73
CA LEU A 200 -13.76 6.36 10.09
C LEU A 200 -14.96 5.40 10.31
N GLY A 201 -14.93 4.59 11.36
CA GLY A 201 -16.08 3.80 11.83
C GLY A 201 -16.98 4.53 12.83
N LEU A 202 -16.76 5.83 13.08
CA LEU A 202 -17.50 6.62 14.07
C LEU A 202 -18.81 7.19 13.49
N GLY A 203 -18.89 7.28 12.17
CA GLY A 203 -20.06 7.78 11.46
C GLY A 203 -20.12 9.31 11.44
N ASN A 204 -21.34 9.86 11.53
CA ASN A 204 -21.56 11.29 11.49
C ASN A 204 -21.28 11.92 12.86
N ILE A 205 -20.10 12.51 13.00
CA ILE A 205 -19.64 13.16 14.24
C ILE A 205 -19.48 14.68 14.10
N GLY A 206 -19.82 15.21 12.92
CA GLY A 206 -19.73 16.64 12.61
C GLY A 206 -18.32 17.10 12.20
N PRO A 207 -18.23 18.32 11.65
CA PRO A 207 -17.00 18.83 11.07
C PRO A 207 -15.89 19.06 12.11
N GLU A 208 -16.18 19.54 13.31
CA GLU A 208 -15.14 19.82 14.32
C GLU A 208 -14.48 18.54 14.82
N ALA A 209 -15.27 17.48 15.03
CA ALA A 209 -14.74 16.19 15.46
C ALA A 209 -13.98 15.46 14.34
N ALA A 210 -14.17 15.86 13.07
CA ALA A 210 -13.42 15.35 11.93
C ALA A 210 -12.03 15.98 11.77
N ILE A 211 -11.81 17.19 12.31
CA ILE A 211 -10.55 17.95 12.16
C ILE A 211 -9.30 17.10 12.47
N PRO A 212 -9.23 16.32 13.58
CA PRO A 212 -8.06 15.50 13.85
C PRO A 212 -7.75 14.49 12.73
N VAL A 213 -8.76 13.90 12.09
CA VAL A 213 -8.53 12.96 10.98
C VAL A 213 -8.01 13.70 9.75
N MET A 214 -8.61 14.84 9.43
CA MET A 214 -8.21 15.67 8.29
C MET A 214 -6.80 16.25 8.43
N GLU A 215 -6.41 16.69 9.63
CA GLU A 215 -5.02 17.07 9.92
C GLU A 215 -4.07 15.88 9.74
N GLY A 216 -4.51 14.68 10.14
CA GLY A 216 -3.75 13.44 9.92
C GLY A 216 -3.52 13.19 8.43
N LYS A 217 -4.56 13.30 7.60
CA LYS A 217 -4.45 13.17 6.15
C LYS A 217 -3.50 14.21 5.54
N ALA A 218 -3.62 15.47 5.96
CA ALA A 218 -2.72 16.53 5.51
C ALA A 218 -1.24 16.28 5.89
N LEU A 219 -1.00 15.80 7.12
CA LEU A 219 0.33 15.36 7.57
C LEU A 219 0.89 14.23 6.68
N LEU A 220 0.08 13.23 6.33
CA LEU A 220 0.53 12.10 5.51
C LEU A 220 0.84 12.50 4.06
N PHE A 221 0.06 13.41 3.48
CA PHE A 221 0.39 14.05 2.18
C PHE A 221 1.77 14.71 2.23
N LYS A 222 2.05 15.43 3.33
CA LYS A 222 3.32 16.13 3.50
C LYS A 222 4.49 15.17 3.68
N GLU A 223 4.34 14.18 4.57
CA GLU A 223 5.41 13.26 4.94
C GLU A 223 5.79 12.31 3.80
N PHE A 224 4.80 11.78 3.07
CA PHE A 224 5.06 10.76 2.06
C PHE A 224 5.26 11.30 0.64
N ALA A 225 4.75 12.48 0.33
CA ALA A 225 4.80 13.04 -1.03
C ALA A 225 5.28 14.49 -1.11
N GLY A 226 5.53 15.16 0.03
CA GLY A 226 5.94 16.56 0.04
C GLY A 226 4.82 17.55 -0.33
N ILE A 227 3.57 17.09 -0.41
CA ILE A 227 2.39 17.87 -0.79
C ILE A 227 1.94 18.75 0.38
N ASP A 228 1.68 20.03 0.11
CA ASP A 228 1.20 20.99 1.11
C ASP A 228 -0.34 20.91 1.23
N ALA A 229 -0.83 19.89 1.94
CA ALA A 229 -2.26 19.69 2.12
C ALA A 229 -2.83 20.48 3.31
N PHE A 230 -4.09 20.91 3.24
CA PHE A 230 -4.76 21.66 4.29
C PHE A 230 -6.20 21.14 4.55
N PRO A 231 -6.61 20.92 5.82
CA PRO A 231 -7.93 20.42 6.16
C PRO A 231 -9.01 21.49 6.02
N ILE A 232 -10.16 21.13 5.43
CA ILE A 232 -11.33 21.99 5.26
C ILE A 232 -12.57 21.18 5.65
N CYS A 233 -13.00 21.33 6.91
CA CYS A 233 -14.20 20.70 7.44
C CYS A 233 -15.38 21.67 7.31
N LEU A 234 -16.40 21.28 6.54
CA LEU A 234 -17.56 22.11 6.22
C LEU A 234 -18.71 21.83 7.18
N ASP A 235 -19.25 22.88 7.81
CA ASP A 235 -20.48 22.81 8.61
C ASP A 235 -21.73 22.89 7.73
N THR A 236 -21.78 22.01 6.73
CA THR A 236 -22.96 21.76 5.90
C THR A 236 -22.90 20.36 5.37
N GLN A 237 -24.06 19.73 5.27
CA GLN A 237 -24.22 18.39 4.73
C GLN A 237 -25.17 18.37 3.52
N ASP A 238 -25.52 19.55 2.98
CA ASP A 238 -26.21 19.68 1.69
C ASP A 238 -25.18 19.52 0.56
N PRO A 239 -25.33 18.50 -0.32
CA PRO A 239 -24.46 18.33 -1.48
C PRO A 239 -24.26 19.60 -2.31
N LYS A 240 -25.31 20.39 -2.52
CA LYS A 240 -25.24 21.60 -3.35
C LYS A 240 -24.37 22.67 -2.73
N GLU A 241 -24.48 22.84 -1.42
CA GLU A 241 -23.66 23.80 -0.67
C GLU A 241 -22.20 23.35 -0.65
N ILE A 242 -21.93 22.06 -0.40
CA ILE A 242 -20.58 21.48 -0.46
C ILE A 242 -19.97 21.73 -1.84
N ILE A 243 -20.67 21.39 -2.92
CA ILE A 243 -20.21 21.58 -4.29
C ILE A 243 -19.90 23.07 -4.55
N ALA A 244 -20.78 23.97 -4.13
CA ALA A 244 -20.60 25.41 -4.32
C ALA A 244 -19.37 25.94 -3.56
N VAL A 245 -19.20 25.53 -2.31
CA VAL A 245 -18.05 25.91 -1.48
C VAL A 245 -16.75 25.39 -2.08
N VAL A 246 -16.68 24.10 -2.45
CA VAL A 246 -15.47 23.51 -3.05
C VAL A 246 -15.09 24.24 -4.34
N LYS A 247 -16.08 24.55 -5.21
CA LYS A 247 -15.86 25.35 -6.42
C LYS A 247 -15.32 26.75 -6.11
N ALA A 248 -15.82 27.39 -5.05
CA ALA A 248 -15.39 28.74 -4.67
C ALA A 248 -13.95 28.79 -4.11
N ILE A 249 -13.50 27.74 -3.41
CA ILE A 249 -12.15 27.68 -2.81
C ILE A 249 -11.09 27.09 -3.74
N ALA A 250 -11.50 26.40 -4.81
CA ALA A 250 -10.62 25.76 -5.80
C ALA A 250 -9.49 26.66 -6.37
N PRO A 251 -9.62 28.00 -6.50
CA PRO A 251 -8.52 28.83 -7.01
C PRO A 251 -7.19 28.67 -6.26
N VAL A 252 -7.19 28.38 -4.96
CA VAL A 252 -5.97 28.26 -4.13
C VAL A 252 -5.30 26.89 -4.28
N PHE A 253 -6.06 25.84 -4.59
CA PHE A 253 -5.58 24.45 -4.55
C PHE A 253 -5.28 23.89 -5.94
N GLY A 254 -4.27 23.04 -6.05
CA GLY A 254 -3.93 22.28 -7.25
C GLY A 254 -4.69 20.95 -7.36
N GLY A 255 -5.34 20.52 -6.27
CA GLY A 255 -6.24 19.38 -6.25
C GLY A 255 -7.15 19.38 -5.02
N ILE A 256 -8.25 18.62 -5.09
CA ILE A 256 -9.19 18.40 -3.99
C ILE A 256 -9.20 16.92 -3.64
N ASN A 257 -8.99 16.61 -2.36
CA ASN A 257 -9.18 15.29 -1.79
C ASN A 257 -10.45 15.31 -0.94
N LEU A 258 -11.54 14.69 -1.42
CA LEU A 258 -12.76 14.48 -0.64
C LEU A 258 -12.56 13.32 0.33
N GLU A 259 -12.99 13.50 1.57
CA GLU A 259 -12.72 12.56 2.66
C GLU A 259 -13.91 12.42 3.60
N ASP A 260 -14.20 11.21 4.06
CA ASP A 260 -15.16 10.91 5.13
C ASP A 260 -16.58 11.51 4.88
N ILE A 261 -17.02 11.55 3.61
CA ILE A 261 -18.36 11.99 3.21
C ILE A 261 -19.27 10.77 3.02
N SER A 262 -20.43 10.78 3.67
CA SER A 262 -21.36 9.67 3.66
C SER A 262 -21.95 9.36 2.28
N SER A 263 -22.08 8.07 1.97
CA SER A 263 -22.85 7.58 0.83
C SER A 263 -24.36 7.69 1.10
N PRO A 264 -25.19 8.05 0.10
CA PRO A 264 -24.84 8.15 -1.33
C PRO A 264 -24.39 9.55 -1.78
N ARG A 265 -24.39 10.56 -0.89
CA ARG A 265 -24.11 11.96 -1.27
C ARG A 265 -22.71 12.16 -1.83
N CYS A 266 -21.74 11.40 -1.33
CA CYS A 266 -20.36 11.44 -1.80
C CYS A 266 -20.23 11.27 -3.32
N PHE A 267 -21.08 10.42 -3.93
CA PHE A 267 -21.06 10.17 -5.37
C PHE A 267 -21.53 11.39 -6.17
N GLU A 268 -22.65 12.01 -5.77
CA GLU A 268 -23.17 13.23 -6.41
C GLU A 268 -22.16 14.39 -6.28
N ILE A 269 -21.57 14.54 -5.09
CA ILE A 269 -20.58 15.60 -4.81
C ILE A 269 -19.35 15.42 -5.69
N GLU A 270 -18.76 14.22 -5.72
CA GLU A 270 -17.57 13.93 -6.51
C GLU A 270 -17.81 14.11 -8.01
N GLU A 271 -18.92 13.56 -8.53
CA GLU A 271 -19.28 13.67 -9.95
C GLU A 271 -19.45 15.14 -10.37
N ALA A 272 -20.16 15.95 -9.58
CA ALA A 272 -20.38 17.37 -9.85
C ALA A 272 -19.11 18.24 -9.75
N LEU A 273 -18.03 17.69 -9.20
CA LEU A 273 -16.75 18.36 -8.99
C LEU A 273 -15.66 17.93 -9.97
N GLN A 274 -15.88 16.92 -10.82
CA GLN A 274 -14.86 16.46 -11.78
C GLN A 274 -14.41 17.54 -12.78
N ASP A 275 -15.29 18.48 -13.14
CA ASP A 275 -15.05 19.48 -14.19
C ASP A 275 -14.67 20.89 -13.68
N ILE A 276 -14.10 21.00 -12.48
CA ILE A 276 -13.76 22.31 -11.88
C ILE A 276 -12.38 22.86 -12.30
N GLY A 277 -11.68 22.18 -13.21
CA GLY A 277 -10.38 22.59 -13.75
C GLY A 277 -9.15 22.19 -12.91
N ILE A 278 -9.36 21.44 -11.82
CA ILE A 278 -8.31 20.78 -11.02
C ILE A 278 -8.78 19.35 -10.69
N PRO A 279 -7.87 18.38 -10.48
CA PRO A 279 -8.24 17.02 -10.10
C PRO A 279 -9.00 16.99 -8.77
N VAL A 280 -10.06 16.18 -8.73
CA VAL A 280 -10.86 15.88 -7.54
C VAL A 280 -10.92 14.37 -7.38
N MET A 281 -10.54 13.88 -6.20
CA MET A 281 -10.58 12.45 -5.86
C MET A 281 -11.23 12.27 -4.49
N HIS A 282 -12.13 11.31 -4.37
CA HIS A 282 -12.58 10.81 -3.08
C HIS A 282 -11.73 9.62 -2.62
N ASP A 283 -10.94 9.79 -1.55
CA ASP A 283 -9.98 8.77 -1.11
C ASP A 283 -10.66 7.49 -0.64
N ASP A 284 -11.75 7.60 0.13
CA ASP A 284 -12.50 6.42 0.59
C ASP A 284 -13.08 5.57 -0.54
N GLN A 285 -13.28 6.15 -1.73
CA GLN A 285 -13.70 5.43 -2.92
C GLN A 285 -12.49 4.86 -3.67
N HIS A 286 -11.75 5.75 -4.34
CA HIS A 286 -10.73 5.37 -5.30
C HIS A 286 -9.45 4.89 -4.63
N GLY A 287 -9.00 5.56 -3.56
CA GLY A 287 -7.84 5.14 -2.78
C GLY A 287 -8.01 3.75 -2.22
N THR A 288 -9.17 3.47 -1.60
CA THR A 288 -9.52 2.13 -1.09
C THR A 288 -9.52 1.09 -2.21
N ALA A 289 -10.14 1.38 -3.36
CA ALA A 289 -10.21 0.45 -4.48
C ALA A 289 -8.81 0.09 -5.02
N VAL A 290 -7.92 1.08 -5.14
CA VAL A 290 -6.55 0.88 -5.61
C VAL A 290 -5.76 -0.04 -4.65
N VAL A 291 -5.79 0.23 -3.35
CA VAL A 291 -5.01 -0.57 -2.38
C VAL A 291 -5.57 -1.99 -2.21
N VAL A 292 -6.89 -2.14 -2.29
CA VAL A 292 -7.54 -3.46 -2.28
C VAL A 292 -7.16 -4.27 -3.51
N LEU A 293 -7.23 -3.67 -4.70
CA LEU A 293 -6.83 -4.34 -5.94
C LEU A 293 -5.34 -4.75 -5.89
N ALA A 294 -4.45 -3.86 -5.45
CA ALA A 294 -3.03 -4.15 -5.30
C ALA A 294 -2.77 -5.31 -4.32
N GLY A 295 -3.42 -5.28 -3.16
CA GLY A 295 -3.35 -6.36 -2.17
C GLY A 295 -3.87 -7.68 -2.74
N LEU A 296 -5.02 -7.65 -3.42
CA LEU A 296 -5.66 -8.85 -3.96
C LEU A 296 -4.85 -9.47 -5.10
N LEU A 297 -4.27 -8.67 -5.99
CA LEU A 297 -3.35 -9.16 -7.04
C LEU A 297 -2.18 -9.95 -6.44
N ASN A 298 -1.63 -9.51 -5.32
CA ASN A 298 -0.55 -10.22 -4.62
C ASN A 298 -1.06 -11.46 -3.88
N ALA A 299 -2.22 -11.39 -3.23
CA ALA A 299 -2.84 -12.53 -2.56
C ALA A 299 -3.17 -13.67 -3.54
N VAL A 300 -3.65 -13.33 -4.74
CA VAL A 300 -3.94 -14.27 -5.83
C VAL A 300 -2.67 -14.98 -6.30
N LYS A 301 -1.56 -14.25 -6.49
CA LYS A 301 -0.26 -14.85 -6.83
C LYS A 301 0.20 -15.85 -5.76
N VAL A 302 0.12 -15.48 -4.48
CA VAL A 302 0.59 -16.33 -3.37
C VAL A 302 -0.27 -17.58 -3.19
N THR A 303 -1.60 -17.47 -3.41
CA THR A 303 -2.53 -18.60 -3.30
C THR A 303 -2.58 -19.48 -4.55
N GLY A 304 -1.96 -19.05 -5.65
CA GLY A 304 -2.03 -19.75 -6.94
C GLY A 304 -3.42 -19.76 -7.58
N LYS A 305 -4.31 -18.85 -7.17
CA LYS A 305 -5.65 -18.69 -7.76
C LYS A 305 -5.55 -17.92 -9.09
N GLU A 306 -6.62 -17.98 -9.88
CA GLU A 306 -6.74 -17.20 -11.12
C GLU A 306 -7.82 -16.13 -10.92
N PHE A 307 -7.50 -14.86 -11.19
CA PHE A 307 -8.37 -13.72 -10.87
C PHE A 307 -9.75 -13.83 -11.55
N SER A 308 -9.76 -14.21 -12.82
CA SER A 308 -10.95 -14.42 -13.66
C SER A 308 -11.90 -15.51 -13.16
N LYS A 309 -11.49 -16.33 -12.20
CA LYS A 309 -12.28 -17.43 -11.62
C LYS A 309 -12.81 -17.12 -10.21
N LEU A 310 -12.40 -16.01 -9.61
CA LEU A 310 -12.73 -15.67 -8.23
C LEU A 310 -14.20 -15.27 -8.08
N THR A 311 -14.87 -15.86 -7.10
CA THR A 311 -16.09 -15.28 -6.51
C THR A 311 -15.69 -14.43 -5.31
N ILE A 312 -15.93 -13.12 -5.40
CA ILE A 312 -15.52 -12.13 -4.39
C ILE A 312 -16.75 -11.62 -3.66
N VAL A 313 -16.78 -11.72 -2.34
CA VAL A 313 -17.84 -11.15 -1.51
C VAL A 313 -17.35 -9.85 -0.89
N ILE A 314 -18.09 -8.76 -1.12
CA ILE A 314 -17.81 -7.46 -0.51
C ILE A 314 -18.92 -7.17 0.51
N ASN A 315 -18.56 -7.01 1.77
CA ASN A 315 -19.48 -6.67 2.85
C ASN A 315 -19.37 -5.18 3.21
N GLY A 316 -20.37 -4.43 2.76
CA GLY A 316 -20.42 -2.97 2.81
C GLY A 316 -20.72 -2.42 1.42
N ALA A 317 -21.87 -1.76 1.26
CA ALA A 317 -22.31 -1.13 0.01
C ALA A 317 -22.33 0.42 0.12
N GLY A 318 -21.34 0.97 0.83
CA GLY A 318 -21.05 2.41 0.87
C GLY A 318 -20.00 2.80 -0.17
N ALA A 319 -19.42 4.00 -0.03
CA ALA A 319 -18.43 4.59 -0.93
C ALA A 319 -17.32 3.59 -1.35
N ALA A 320 -16.56 3.08 -0.38
CA ALA A 320 -15.49 2.11 -0.59
C ALA A 320 -15.95 0.82 -1.29
N GLY A 321 -17.02 0.19 -0.79
CA GLY A 321 -17.47 -1.10 -1.30
C GLY A 321 -18.01 -1.02 -2.73
N ILE A 322 -18.69 0.07 -3.08
CA ILE A 322 -19.15 0.33 -4.45
C ILE A 322 -17.95 0.52 -5.39
N ALA A 323 -16.97 1.34 -5.00
CA ALA A 323 -15.79 1.60 -5.83
C ALA A 323 -14.94 0.32 -6.04
N VAL A 324 -14.70 -0.44 -4.97
CA VAL A 324 -14.01 -1.75 -5.03
C VAL A 324 -14.78 -2.70 -5.94
N ALA A 325 -16.11 -2.79 -5.80
CA ALA A 325 -16.93 -3.67 -6.64
C ALA A 325 -16.83 -3.29 -8.12
N LYS A 326 -16.88 -2.00 -8.47
CA LYS A 326 -16.72 -1.52 -9.85
C LYS A 326 -15.35 -1.91 -10.44
N PHE A 327 -14.27 -1.76 -9.67
CA PHE A 327 -12.92 -2.14 -10.11
C PHE A 327 -12.78 -3.65 -10.36
N LEU A 328 -13.46 -4.47 -9.56
CA LEU A 328 -13.32 -5.92 -9.58
C LEU A 328 -14.30 -6.62 -10.55
N ALA A 329 -15.45 -6.02 -10.85
CA ALA A 329 -16.53 -6.63 -11.61
C ALA A 329 -16.10 -7.12 -13.01
N ASP A 330 -15.21 -6.38 -13.67
CA ASP A 330 -14.76 -6.68 -15.04
C ASP A 330 -13.61 -7.71 -15.10
N ILE A 331 -12.91 -7.95 -13.98
CA ILE A 331 -11.71 -8.79 -13.94
C ILE A 331 -11.90 -10.09 -13.13
N ALA A 332 -12.89 -10.13 -12.24
CA ALA A 332 -13.26 -11.31 -11.46
C ALA A 332 -14.34 -12.15 -12.18
N ARG A 333 -14.55 -13.40 -11.74
CA ARG A 333 -15.68 -14.20 -12.23
C ARG A 333 -16.99 -13.54 -11.85
N ASP A 334 -17.13 -13.24 -10.56
CA ASP A 334 -18.32 -12.60 -10.01
C ASP A 334 -17.97 -11.85 -8.72
N VAL A 335 -18.71 -10.77 -8.48
CA VAL A 335 -18.64 -9.97 -7.25
C VAL A 335 -20.01 -10.01 -6.61
N ILE A 336 -20.10 -10.30 -5.32
CA ILE A 336 -21.36 -10.33 -4.56
C ILE A 336 -21.28 -9.23 -3.51
N LEU A 337 -22.13 -8.21 -3.64
CA LEU A 337 -22.17 -7.09 -2.71
C LEU A 337 -23.24 -7.33 -1.64
N CYS A 338 -22.88 -7.17 -0.37
CA CYS A 338 -23.78 -7.23 0.78
C CYS A 338 -23.88 -5.86 1.45
N ASP A 339 -25.07 -5.52 1.91
CA ASP A 339 -25.30 -4.37 2.80
C ASP A 339 -25.96 -4.81 4.11
N SER A 340 -26.46 -3.87 4.90
CA SER A 340 -27.05 -4.13 6.22
C SER A 340 -28.29 -5.05 6.21
N VAL A 341 -28.91 -5.32 5.06
CA VAL A 341 -30.08 -6.21 4.95
C VAL A 341 -29.72 -7.55 4.28
N GLY A 342 -28.52 -7.68 3.71
CA GLY A 342 -28.05 -8.89 3.04
C GLY A 342 -27.56 -8.64 1.62
N ILE A 343 -27.61 -9.69 0.79
CA ILE A 343 -27.11 -9.65 -0.59
C ILE A 343 -27.93 -8.64 -1.42
N ILE A 344 -27.24 -7.86 -2.25
CA ILE A 344 -27.86 -7.00 -3.26
C ILE A 344 -28.14 -7.84 -4.51
N HIS A 345 -29.40 -7.84 -4.97
CA HIS A 345 -29.88 -8.69 -6.06
C HIS A 345 -31.03 -8.04 -6.82
N LYS A 346 -31.37 -8.59 -8.00
CA LYS A 346 -32.35 -8.01 -8.95
C LYS A 346 -33.75 -7.86 -8.37
N ASP A 347 -34.16 -8.85 -7.59
CA ASP A 347 -35.49 -8.88 -7.00
C ASP A 347 -35.61 -8.07 -5.69
N ARG A 348 -34.58 -7.31 -5.30
CA ARG A 348 -34.56 -6.59 -4.02
C ARG A 348 -35.23 -5.23 -4.17
N GLU A 349 -36.27 -4.99 -3.37
CA GLU A 349 -36.95 -3.70 -3.32
C GLU A 349 -36.09 -2.65 -2.59
N SER A 350 -36.39 -1.37 -2.84
CA SER A 350 -35.78 -0.23 -2.12
C SER A 350 -34.25 -0.06 -2.27
N LEU A 351 -33.69 -0.40 -3.44
CA LEU A 351 -32.32 -0.05 -3.79
C LEU A 351 -32.20 1.44 -4.18
N ASN A 352 -31.18 2.12 -3.67
CA ASN A 352 -30.83 3.47 -4.15
C ASN A 352 -30.27 3.38 -5.60
N PRO A 353 -30.17 4.51 -6.34
CA PRO A 353 -29.72 4.49 -7.73
C PRO A 353 -28.38 3.79 -7.94
N VAL A 354 -27.38 4.07 -7.09
CA VAL A 354 -26.05 3.46 -7.16
C VAL A 354 -26.11 1.94 -6.98
N LYS A 355 -26.91 1.44 -6.03
CA LYS A 355 -27.07 -0.01 -5.82
C LYS A 355 -27.82 -0.68 -6.98
N LYS A 356 -28.74 0.02 -7.65
CA LYS A 356 -29.42 -0.48 -8.85
C LYS A 356 -28.43 -0.67 -10.00
N GLU A 357 -27.49 0.25 -10.19
CA GLU A 357 -26.42 0.07 -11.18
C GLU A 357 -25.56 -1.16 -10.86
N MET A 358 -25.21 -1.35 -9.59
CA MET A 358 -24.38 -2.49 -9.19
C MET A 358 -25.04 -3.84 -9.51
N VAL A 359 -26.36 -3.95 -9.41
CA VAL A 359 -27.11 -5.18 -9.73
C VAL A 359 -26.90 -5.65 -11.17
N GLU A 360 -26.61 -4.74 -12.10
CA GLU A 360 -26.38 -5.08 -13.50
C GLU A 360 -24.99 -5.67 -13.76
N ILE A 361 -24.01 -5.35 -12.92
CA ILE A 361 -22.59 -5.73 -13.09
C ILE A 361 -22.07 -6.70 -12.02
N THR A 362 -22.86 -6.97 -10.98
CA THR A 362 -22.53 -7.88 -9.87
C THR A 362 -23.58 -8.97 -9.70
N ASN A 363 -23.24 -10.01 -8.92
CA ASN A 363 -24.15 -11.09 -8.54
C ASN A 363 -24.81 -11.75 -9.76
N LYS A 364 -23.98 -12.26 -10.68
CA LYS A 364 -24.41 -12.83 -11.97
C LYS A 364 -25.41 -13.98 -11.81
N ASP A 365 -25.32 -14.73 -10.72
CA ASP A 365 -26.21 -15.85 -10.39
C ASP A 365 -27.49 -15.42 -9.62
N ASN A 366 -27.68 -14.11 -9.39
CA ASN A 366 -28.81 -13.54 -8.64
C ASN A 366 -29.01 -14.22 -7.26
N ARG A 367 -27.90 -14.46 -6.54
CA ARG A 367 -27.93 -15.05 -5.19
C ARG A 367 -28.70 -14.16 -4.23
N LYS A 368 -29.35 -14.79 -3.25
CA LYS A 368 -30.19 -14.15 -2.22
C LYS A 368 -29.80 -14.67 -0.84
N GLY A 369 -30.19 -13.93 0.19
CA GLY A 369 -29.92 -14.29 1.58
C GLY A 369 -28.98 -13.30 2.26
N LEU A 370 -28.34 -13.77 3.31
CA LEU A 370 -27.48 -12.98 4.20
C LEU A 370 -26.00 -13.13 3.82
N LEU A 371 -25.13 -12.47 4.58
CA LEU A 371 -23.67 -12.53 4.37
C LEU A 371 -23.13 -13.97 4.37
N GLU A 372 -23.66 -14.82 5.25
CA GLU A 372 -23.25 -16.24 5.31
C GLU A 372 -23.60 -17.02 4.03
N ASP A 373 -24.70 -16.66 3.35
CA ASP A 373 -25.10 -17.26 2.09
C ASP A 373 -24.22 -16.79 0.94
N ALA A 374 -23.81 -15.52 0.97
CA ALA A 374 -22.89 -14.95 0.00
C ALA A 374 -21.53 -15.65 0.02
N LEU A 375 -21.07 -16.01 1.22
CA LEU A 375 -19.75 -16.61 1.47
C LEU A 375 -19.65 -18.10 1.12
N ASN A 376 -20.79 -18.77 0.89
CA ASN A 376 -20.80 -20.15 0.41
C ASN A 376 -20.03 -20.26 -0.91
N GLN A 377 -18.93 -21.01 -0.88
CA GLN A 377 -18.03 -21.21 -2.01
C GLN A 377 -17.44 -19.90 -2.58
N ALA A 378 -17.29 -18.86 -1.75
CA ALA A 378 -16.54 -17.66 -2.13
C ALA A 378 -15.02 -17.88 -1.99
N ASP A 379 -14.23 -17.18 -2.78
CA ASP A 379 -12.76 -17.23 -2.71
C ASP A 379 -12.17 -16.10 -1.87
N VAL A 380 -12.86 -14.95 -1.87
CA VAL A 380 -12.38 -13.71 -1.27
C VAL A 380 -13.51 -13.08 -0.48
N PHE A 381 -13.19 -12.62 0.73
CA PHE A 381 -14.03 -11.70 1.49
C PHE A 381 -13.33 -10.35 1.60
N ILE A 382 -14.07 -9.27 1.36
CA ILE A 382 -13.63 -7.89 1.52
C ILE A 382 -14.64 -7.16 2.40
N GLY A 383 -14.26 -6.87 3.63
CA GLY A 383 -15.04 -6.10 4.58
C GLY A 383 -14.62 -4.64 4.56
N VAL A 384 -15.61 -3.76 4.33
CA VAL A 384 -15.51 -2.30 4.38
C VAL A 384 -16.73 -1.74 5.11
N SER A 385 -17.13 -2.38 6.21
CA SER A 385 -18.36 -2.04 6.93
C SER A 385 -18.14 -1.91 8.44
N LYS A 386 -18.75 -2.78 9.25
CA LYS A 386 -18.63 -2.77 10.71
C LYS A 386 -17.76 -3.94 11.17
N GLY A 387 -17.00 -3.71 12.24
CA GLY A 387 -16.20 -4.74 12.89
C GLY A 387 -17.04 -5.90 13.43
N ASN A 388 -16.38 -7.04 13.67
CA ASN A 388 -16.95 -8.24 14.29
C ASN A 388 -18.15 -8.88 13.55
N LEU A 389 -18.26 -8.72 12.23
CA LEU A 389 -19.34 -9.32 11.43
C LEU A 389 -18.97 -10.67 10.80
N LEU A 390 -17.68 -10.95 10.58
CA LEU A 390 -17.24 -12.19 9.94
C LEU A 390 -16.86 -13.21 11.01
N THR A 391 -17.57 -14.34 11.06
CA THR A 391 -17.31 -15.40 12.04
C THR A 391 -16.39 -16.47 11.49
N PRO A 392 -15.68 -17.24 12.35
CA PRO A 392 -14.92 -18.41 11.91
C PRO A 392 -15.74 -19.41 11.09
N ASP A 393 -17.00 -19.64 11.45
CA ASP A 393 -17.89 -20.55 10.72
C ASP A 393 -18.21 -20.07 9.30
N MET A 394 -18.34 -18.76 9.11
CA MET A 394 -18.49 -18.19 7.77
C MET A 394 -17.22 -18.40 6.93
N VAL A 395 -16.03 -18.26 7.53
CA VAL A 395 -14.76 -18.53 6.84
C VAL A 395 -14.65 -20.01 6.45
N HIS A 396 -15.12 -20.94 7.28
CA HIS A 396 -15.14 -22.37 6.96
C HIS A 396 -16.03 -22.73 5.75
N ARG A 397 -17.04 -21.91 5.42
CA ARG A 397 -17.93 -22.10 4.26
C ARG A 397 -17.34 -21.64 2.93
N MET A 398 -16.23 -20.90 2.99
CA MET A 398 -15.52 -20.41 1.81
C MET A 398 -14.74 -21.53 1.11
N ASN A 399 -14.30 -21.28 -0.12
CA ASN A 399 -13.43 -22.21 -0.86
C ASN A 399 -12.07 -22.37 -0.17
N LYS A 400 -11.36 -23.44 -0.55
CA LYS A 400 -9.99 -23.70 -0.08
C LYS A 400 -9.07 -22.49 -0.31
N ASN A 401 -8.20 -22.25 0.67
CA ASN A 401 -7.28 -21.12 0.73
C ASN A 401 -8.00 -19.76 0.59
N PRO A 402 -8.98 -19.44 1.47
CA PRO A 402 -9.71 -18.19 1.36
C PRO A 402 -8.80 -16.99 1.64
N ILE A 403 -9.09 -15.89 0.94
CA ILE A 403 -8.40 -14.61 1.06
C ILE A 403 -9.33 -13.66 1.81
N ILE A 404 -8.88 -13.10 2.93
CA ILE A 404 -9.69 -12.26 3.82
C ILE A 404 -9.09 -10.86 3.91
N PHE A 405 -9.87 -9.86 3.54
CA PHE A 405 -9.59 -8.44 3.74
C PHE A 405 -10.60 -7.93 4.77
N ALA A 406 -10.21 -7.77 6.03
CA ALA A 406 -11.06 -7.28 7.12
C ALA A 406 -10.63 -5.85 7.49
N MET A 407 -11.15 -4.86 6.77
CA MET A 407 -10.61 -3.49 6.75
C MET A 407 -11.45 -2.48 7.53
N ALA A 408 -12.49 -2.91 8.24
CA ALA A 408 -13.18 -2.03 9.18
C ALA A 408 -12.21 -1.46 10.24
N ASN A 409 -12.39 -0.17 10.56
CA ASN A 409 -11.64 0.53 11.58
C ASN A 409 -12.60 1.07 12.66
N PRO A 410 -12.20 1.13 13.93
CA PRO A 410 -10.90 0.67 14.47
C PRO A 410 -10.81 -0.86 14.66
N ASP A 411 -11.96 -1.55 14.67
CA ASP A 411 -12.06 -2.99 14.86
C ASP A 411 -12.40 -3.70 13.55
N PRO A 412 -11.60 -4.70 13.11
CA PRO A 412 -11.83 -5.39 11.85
C PRO A 412 -13.05 -6.33 11.92
N GLU A 413 -13.56 -6.75 10.77
CA GLU A 413 -14.69 -7.69 10.66
C GLU A 413 -14.40 -9.03 11.35
N ILE A 414 -13.14 -9.45 11.37
CA ILE A 414 -12.62 -10.60 12.11
C ILE A 414 -11.17 -10.31 12.52
N LEU A 415 -10.77 -10.74 13.72
CA LEU A 415 -9.37 -10.64 14.12
C LEU A 415 -8.48 -11.61 13.32
N PRO A 416 -7.24 -11.22 12.95
CA PRO A 416 -6.36 -12.07 12.14
C PRO A 416 -6.12 -13.47 12.72
N ASP A 417 -5.97 -13.59 14.04
CA ASP A 417 -5.78 -14.89 14.68
C ASP A 417 -7.00 -15.81 14.53
N ALA A 418 -8.22 -15.24 14.58
CA ALA A 418 -9.45 -15.99 14.39
C ALA A 418 -9.61 -16.43 12.92
N ALA A 419 -9.35 -15.52 11.96
CA ALA A 419 -9.39 -15.83 10.54
C ALA A 419 -8.37 -16.93 10.16
N LYS A 420 -7.15 -16.85 10.72
CA LYS A 420 -6.11 -17.85 10.49
C LYS A 420 -6.49 -19.21 11.05
N LYS A 421 -7.03 -19.27 12.26
CA LYS A 421 -7.54 -20.52 12.86
C LYS A 421 -8.68 -21.13 12.05
N ALA A 422 -9.50 -20.30 11.41
CA ALA A 422 -10.59 -20.73 10.53
C ALA A 422 -10.12 -21.17 9.11
N GLY A 423 -8.82 -21.09 8.81
CA GLY A 423 -8.25 -21.60 7.57
C GLY A 423 -7.93 -20.55 6.50
N ALA A 424 -8.00 -19.25 6.80
CA ALA A 424 -7.59 -18.20 5.86
C ALA A 424 -6.13 -18.34 5.44
N ALA A 425 -5.89 -18.29 4.12
CA ALA A 425 -4.55 -18.38 3.54
C ALA A 425 -3.85 -17.02 3.49
N VAL A 426 -4.60 -15.95 3.23
CA VAL A 426 -4.13 -14.57 3.27
C VAL A 426 -5.10 -13.75 4.09
N ILE A 427 -4.57 -12.91 4.96
CA ILE A 427 -5.34 -12.03 5.85
C ILE A 427 -4.74 -10.65 5.75
N CYS A 428 -5.60 -9.66 5.49
CA CYS A 428 -5.29 -8.24 5.42
C CYS A 428 -6.21 -7.47 6.37
N THR A 429 -5.73 -6.37 6.95
CA THR A 429 -6.55 -5.47 7.78
C THR A 429 -6.23 -4.01 7.50
N GLY A 430 -7.07 -3.08 7.97
CA GLY A 430 -6.78 -1.64 7.91
C GLY A 430 -5.73 -1.15 8.91
N ARG A 431 -5.38 -1.98 9.89
CA ARG A 431 -4.56 -1.61 11.04
C ARG A 431 -3.07 -1.82 10.81
N SER A 432 -2.26 -0.94 11.37
CA SER A 432 -0.79 -0.94 11.24
C SER A 432 -0.09 -1.92 12.18
N ASP A 433 -0.76 -2.40 13.24
CA ASP A 433 -0.22 -3.34 14.21
C ASP A 433 -0.37 -4.82 13.78
N TYR A 434 -0.97 -5.08 12.60
CA TYR A 434 -1.06 -6.40 12.00
C TYR A 434 -0.30 -6.49 10.67
N PRO A 435 0.18 -7.68 10.26
CA PRO A 435 0.74 -7.89 8.93
C PRO A 435 -0.27 -7.58 7.82
N ASN A 436 0.25 -7.27 6.63
CA ASN A 436 -0.55 -6.97 5.42
C ASN A 436 -1.59 -5.86 5.65
N GLN A 437 -1.12 -4.72 6.16
CA GLN A 437 -1.95 -3.54 6.26
C GLN A 437 -2.40 -3.08 4.86
N VAL A 438 -3.71 -2.97 4.65
CA VAL A 438 -4.34 -2.37 3.48
C VAL A 438 -4.91 -1.02 3.92
N ASN A 439 -4.18 0.04 3.61
CA ASN A 439 -4.52 1.38 4.03
C ASN A 439 -4.29 2.34 2.86
N ASN A 440 -5.22 3.27 2.67
CA ASN A 440 -5.23 4.22 1.56
C ASN A 440 -3.98 5.11 1.52
N VAL A 441 -3.25 5.22 2.64
CA VAL A 441 -1.92 5.89 2.71
C VAL A 441 -0.91 5.33 1.71
N LEU A 442 -1.11 4.11 1.20
CA LEU A 442 -0.28 3.53 0.15
C LEU A 442 -0.63 4.01 -1.27
N ALA A 443 -1.73 4.77 -1.42
CA ALA A 443 -2.22 5.28 -2.70
C ALA A 443 -2.23 6.81 -2.73
N PHE A 444 -3.06 7.48 -1.93
CA PHE A 444 -3.33 8.92 -2.11
C PHE A 444 -2.11 9.86 -2.11
N PRO A 445 -0.98 9.57 -1.44
CA PRO A 445 0.18 10.46 -1.53
C PRO A 445 0.84 10.44 -2.91
N GLY A 446 0.84 9.29 -3.60
CA GLY A 446 1.50 9.10 -4.89
C GLY A 446 0.60 9.47 -6.06
#